data_AF-A0AA37GFA9-F1
#
_entry.id   AF-A0AA37GFA9-F1
#
_cell.length_a   1.000
_cell.length_b   1.000
_cell.length_c   1.000
_cell.angle_alpha   90.00
_cell.angle_beta   90.00
_cell.angle_gamma   90.00
#
_symmetry.space_group_name_H-M   'P 1'
#
loop_
_entity.id
_entity.type
_entity.pdbx_description
1 polymer ?
#
loop_
_entity_poly.entity_id
_entity_poly.type
_entity_poly.pdbx_seq_one_letter_code
_entity_poly.pdbx_strand_id
1 'polypeptide(L)'
;MVAIYPTALLLAAIAMGNVNAWTWTRCTNVDKCVPGTAFNGAGTTGGGQSAPSKGSRFSYVGGYVFVVDTCTGFAYDRSNGYWYSHEVDGLFVSPEGYMRTAHDCNLVVFTSKSQTVGGTSWYKPNGGDCCLPDEVGTNIYNLEAYYTGA
;
A
#
# COMPACT_ATOMS: atom_id res chain seq x y z
N MET A 1 26.77 -2.12 -51.18
CA MET A 1 25.47 -1.72 -50.59
C MET A 1 24.96 -2.84 -49.71
N VAL A 2 24.50 -2.46 -48.51
CA VAL A 2 23.87 -3.24 -47.42
C VAL A 2 24.77 -4.25 -46.67
N ALA A 3 25.21 -3.80 -45.50
CA ALA A 3 25.68 -4.63 -44.39
C ALA A 3 24.50 -5.26 -43.63
N ILE A 4 24.74 -6.34 -42.88
CA ILE A 4 24.46 -6.46 -41.43
C ILE A 4 25.08 -7.79 -40.93
N TYR A 5 25.92 -7.66 -39.91
CA TYR A 5 26.71 -8.70 -39.24
C TYR A 5 25.88 -9.51 -38.21
N PRO A 6 26.40 -10.67 -37.74
CA PRO A 6 25.70 -11.63 -36.90
C PRO A 6 25.81 -11.26 -35.43
N THR A 7 24.72 -11.37 -34.66
CA THR A 7 24.80 -11.21 -33.20
C THR A 7 23.74 -12.06 -32.51
N ALA A 8 24.00 -13.36 -32.49
CA ALA A 8 23.54 -14.21 -31.40
C ALA A 8 24.26 -13.77 -30.13
N LEU A 9 23.67 -12.87 -29.35
CA LEU A 9 24.14 -12.56 -27.99
C LEU A 9 22.99 -11.98 -27.16
N LEU A 10 22.97 -12.41 -25.90
CA LEU A 10 22.08 -12.05 -24.80
C LEU A 10 20.71 -12.76 -24.73
N LEU A 11 20.73 -14.08 -24.54
CA LEU A 11 19.87 -14.67 -23.50
C LEU A 11 20.68 -14.80 -22.21
N ALA A 12 20.75 -13.70 -21.45
CA ALA A 12 21.15 -13.73 -20.04
C ALA A 12 20.55 -12.50 -19.33
N ALA A 13 19.24 -12.33 -19.43
CA ALA A 13 18.53 -11.49 -18.48
C ALA A 13 18.27 -12.34 -17.23
N ILE A 14 19.21 -12.26 -16.30
CA ILE A 14 19.10 -12.76 -14.93
C ILE A 14 17.80 -12.21 -14.35
N ALA A 15 16.90 -13.10 -13.96
CA ALA A 15 15.68 -12.77 -13.25
C ALA A 15 16.06 -12.15 -11.89
N MET A 16 16.19 -10.83 -11.87
CA MET A 16 16.24 -10.07 -10.62
C MET A 16 14.86 -10.18 -9.97
N GLY A 17 14.82 -10.68 -8.74
CA GLY A 17 13.61 -10.88 -7.95
C GLY A 17 12.75 -9.62 -7.95
N ASN A 18 11.64 -9.70 -8.67
CA ASN A 18 10.70 -8.62 -8.87
C ASN A 18 9.68 -8.63 -7.73
N VAL A 19 9.67 -7.58 -6.91
CA VAL A 19 8.45 -7.09 -6.25
C VAL A 19 7.45 -6.50 -7.28
N ASN A 20 7.54 -6.87 -8.57
CA ASN A 20 6.91 -6.23 -9.73
C ASN A 20 5.80 -7.08 -10.40
N ALA A 21 4.87 -7.67 -9.66
CA ALA A 21 3.69 -8.21 -10.33
C ALA A 21 2.43 -8.16 -9.46
N TRP A 22 2.14 -7.00 -8.85
CA TRP A 22 0.77 -6.76 -8.39
C TRP A 22 -0.10 -6.29 -9.56
N THR A 23 -1.31 -6.82 -9.67
CA THR A 23 -2.26 -6.42 -10.69
C THR A 23 -3.18 -5.30 -10.19
N TRP A 24 -3.71 -4.52 -11.13
CA TRP A 24 -4.51 -3.32 -10.86
C TRP A 24 -5.73 -3.32 -11.76
N THR A 25 -6.58 -4.33 -11.61
CA THR A 25 -7.66 -4.60 -12.58
C THR A 25 -9.05 -4.33 -12.03
N ARG A 26 -9.23 -4.35 -10.71
CA ARG A 26 -10.55 -4.29 -10.07
C ARG A 26 -11.08 -2.87 -9.90
N CYS A 27 -10.19 -1.94 -9.61
CA CYS A 27 -10.52 -0.54 -9.45
C CYS A 27 -9.68 0.30 -10.42
N THR A 28 -10.37 0.99 -11.34
CA THR A 28 -9.73 1.69 -12.48
C THR A 28 -10.14 3.15 -12.61
N ASN A 29 -11.10 3.61 -11.79
CA ASN A 29 -11.70 4.94 -11.91
C ASN A 29 -11.03 5.99 -11.00
N VAL A 30 -10.01 5.61 -10.24
CA VAL A 30 -9.28 6.48 -9.31
C VAL A 30 -7.78 6.21 -9.40
N ASP A 31 -6.99 7.20 -9.00
CA ASP A 31 -5.53 7.07 -8.96
C ASP A 31 -5.07 5.95 -8.04
N LYS A 32 -3.92 5.35 -8.34
CA LYS A 32 -3.31 4.33 -7.48
C LYS A 32 -2.82 4.94 -6.16
N CYS A 33 -2.98 4.21 -5.07
CA CYS A 33 -2.40 4.57 -3.78
C CYS A 33 -0.88 4.50 -3.86
N VAL A 34 -0.19 5.36 -3.10
CA VAL A 34 1.28 5.37 -3.06
C VAL A 34 1.76 4.26 -2.10
N PRO A 35 2.60 3.32 -2.54
CA PRO A 35 3.07 2.26 -1.66
C PRO A 35 4.07 2.80 -0.62
N GLY A 36 3.83 2.44 0.63
CA GLY A 36 4.81 2.45 1.71
C GLY A 36 5.81 1.29 1.60
N THR A 37 6.93 1.32 2.34
CA THR A 37 7.83 0.16 2.37
C THR A 37 7.12 -1.07 2.94
N ALA A 38 7.13 -2.18 2.19
CA ALA A 38 6.52 -3.45 2.61
C ALA A 38 7.19 -3.99 3.88
N PHE A 39 6.41 -4.70 4.71
CA PHE A 39 6.82 -5.12 6.06
C PHE A 39 7.78 -6.32 6.05
N ASN A 40 8.07 -6.90 4.89
CA ASN A 40 8.95 -8.06 4.78
C ASN A 40 10.39 -7.64 4.49
N GLY A 41 11.10 -7.37 5.59
CA GLY A 41 12.55 -7.37 5.79
C GLY A 41 13.47 -7.18 4.57
N ALA A 42 13.95 -5.95 4.37
CA ALA A 42 15.34 -5.65 3.96
C ALA A 42 15.56 -4.13 3.86
N GLY A 43 16.61 -3.62 4.50
CA GLY A 43 17.30 -2.39 4.10
C GLY A 43 16.89 -1.12 4.86
N THR A 44 17.57 -0.76 5.95
CA THR A 44 18.77 0.11 5.98
C THR A 44 18.59 1.51 5.40
N THR A 45 17.71 2.33 5.99
CA THR A 45 17.99 3.79 6.14
C THR A 45 17.14 4.35 7.29
N GLY A 46 17.79 4.62 8.44
CA GLY A 46 17.24 5.44 9.53
C GLY A 46 15.86 5.08 10.08
N GLY A 47 15.80 4.08 10.96
CA GLY A 47 14.81 3.87 12.06
C GLY A 47 13.36 4.32 11.91
N GLY A 48 12.66 3.97 10.83
CA GLY A 48 11.19 4.02 10.77
C GLY A 48 10.54 2.76 11.36
N GLN A 49 9.34 2.91 11.93
CA GLN A 49 8.55 1.80 12.45
C GLN A 49 7.55 1.32 11.39
N SER A 50 7.42 -0.01 11.26
CA SER A 50 6.50 -0.62 10.31
C SER A 50 5.04 -0.41 10.72
N ALA A 51 4.74 -0.39 12.02
CA ALA A 51 3.45 0.02 12.58
C ALA A 51 3.69 1.25 13.47
N PRO A 52 3.73 2.46 12.88
CA PRO A 52 4.18 3.65 13.57
C PRO A 52 3.16 4.08 14.64
N SER A 53 3.62 4.16 15.88
CA SER A 53 2.85 4.77 16.97
C SER A 53 2.78 6.29 16.83
N LYS A 54 1.84 6.95 17.53
CA LYS A 54 1.77 8.42 17.61
C LYS A 54 3.14 9.01 18.00
N GLY A 55 3.60 10.00 17.22
CA GLY A 55 4.90 10.65 17.40
C GLY A 55 6.10 9.91 16.78
N SER A 56 5.89 8.74 16.17
CA SER A 56 6.95 8.00 15.47
C SER A 56 7.02 8.37 13.99
N ARG A 57 8.12 7.98 13.34
CA ARG A 57 8.32 8.16 11.90
C ARG A 57 8.04 6.88 11.12
N PHE A 58 7.49 7.07 9.93
CA PHE A 58 7.20 6.05 8.94
C PHE A 58 7.95 6.35 7.64
N SER A 59 8.60 5.33 7.06
CA SER A 59 9.36 5.47 5.81
C SER A 59 8.59 4.88 4.63
N TYR A 60 8.75 5.44 3.43
CA TYR A 60 8.17 4.92 2.19
C TYR A 60 9.08 5.13 0.99
N VAL A 61 8.72 4.55 -0.16
CA VAL A 61 9.46 4.74 -1.40
C VAL A 61 9.32 6.20 -1.85
N GLY A 62 10.36 7.00 -1.58
CA GLY A 62 10.41 8.42 -1.90
C GLY A 62 10.45 9.38 -0.71
N GLY A 63 10.43 8.91 0.55
CA GLY A 63 10.57 9.80 1.71
C GLY A 63 10.22 9.17 3.07
N TYR A 64 9.96 10.03 4.05
CA TYR A 64 9.41 9.67 5.36
C TYR A 64 8.31 10.65 5.77
N VAL A 65 7.38 10.19 6.62
CA VAL A 65 6.31 10.99 7.23
C VAL A 65 6.27 10.71 8.74
N PHE A 66 5.80 11.68 9.52
CA PHE A 66 5.63 11.53 10.97
C PHE A 66 4.16 11.24 11.30
N VAL A 67 3.89 10.26 12.15
CA VAL A 67 2.53 10.01 12.63
C VAL A 67 2.18 11.04 13.69
N VAL A 68 1.22 11.90 13.37
CA VAL A 68 0.69 12.95 14.24
C VAL A 68 -0.43 12.39 15.12
N ASP A 69 -1.29 11.54 14.55
CA ASP A 69 -2.36 10.89 15.29
C ASP A 69 -2.73 9.51 14.76
N THR A 70 -3.40 8.72 15.58
CA THR A 70 -3.95 7.40 15.22
C THR A 70 -5.40 7.54 14.80
N CYS A 71 -5.71 7.18 13.55
CA CYS A 71 -7.07 7.08 13.02
C CYS A 71 -7.50 5.62 13.07
N THR A 72 -7.77 5.11 14.26
CA THR A 72 -7.83 3.66 14.47
C THR A 72 -9.19 3.05 14.17
N GLY A 73 -9.19 1.72 14.07
CA GLY A 73 -10.38 0.89 14.19
C GLY A 73 -11.18 0.69 12.91
N PHE A 74 -10.78 -0.28 12.08
CA PHE A 74 -11.66 -0.80 11.04
C PHE A 74 -12.45 -2.03 11.53
N ALA A 75 -13.72 -2.11 11.12
CA ALA A 75 -14.55 -3.28 11.26
C ALA A 75 -14.87 -3.87 9.87
N TYR A 76 -14.82 -5.19 9.75
CA TYR A 76 -15.20 -5.90 8.53
C TYR A 76 -16.71 -6.18 8.52
N ASP A 77 -17.40 -5.66 7.52
CA ASP A 77 -18.81 -5.98 7.26
C ASP A 77 -18.91 -7.20 6.34
N ARG A 78 -19.36 -8.31 6.91
CA ARG A 78 -19.52 -9.59 6.18
C ARG A 78 -20.63 -9.55 5.13
N SER A 79 -21.58 -8.62 5.23
CA SER A 79 -22.74 -8.57 4.33
C SER A 79 -22.39 -8.02 2.94
N ASN A 80 -21.40 -7.14 2.85
CA ASN A 80 -20.99 -6.47 1.62
C ASN A 80 -19.48 -6.57 1.34
N GLY A 81 -18.69 -7.09 2.28
CA GLY A 81 -17.25 -7.29 2.13
C GLY A 81 -16.40 -6.04 2.33
N TYR A 82 -16.98 -4.94 2.80
CA TYR A 82 -16.26 -3.70 3.06
C TYR A 82 -15.61 -3.71 4.45
N TRP A 83 -14.56 -2.91 4.57
CA TRP A 83 -14.01 -2.50 5.85
C TRP A 83 -14.35 -1.03 6.08
N TYR A 84 -14.93 -0.71 7.23
CA TYR A 84 -15.29 0.65 7.62
C TYR A 84 -14.58 1.03 8.91
N SER A 85 -14.10 2.27 9.02
CA SER A 85 -13.71 2.77 10.33
C SER A 85 -14.94 2.98 11.21
N HIS A 86 -14.83 2.65 12.50
CA HIS A 86 -15.85 2.97 13.50
C HIS A 86 -15.53 4.24 14.30
N GLU A 87 -14.37 4.86 14.05
CA GLU A 87 -13.91 6.07 14.74
C GLU A 87 -13.95 7.29 13.81
N VAL A 88 -13.76 7.07 12.50
CA VAL A 88 -13.63 8.14 11.51
C VAL A 88 -14.61 7.94 10.36
N ASP A 89 -15.52 8.89 10.19
CA ASP A 89 -16.47 8.88 9.08
C ASP A 89 -15.76 8.98 7.72
N GLY A 90 -16.26 8.20 6.76
CA GLY A 90 -15.77 8.23 5.38
C GLY A 90 -14.48 7.46 5.14
N LEU A 91 -13.87 6.84 6.16
CA LEU A 91 -12.73 5.94 6.00
C LEU A 91 -13.20 4.51 5.73
N PHE A 92 -12.95 3.99 4.53
CA PHE A 92 -13.34 2.63 4.16
C PHE A 92 -12.46 1.99 3.08
N VAL A 93 -12.51 0.66 3.01
CA VAL A 93 -11.91 -0.16 1.93
C VAL A 93 -12.97 -1.10 1.37
N SER A 94 -13.16 -1.08 0.06
CA SER A 94 -14.08 -1.97 -0.65
C SER A 94 -13.47 -3.35 -0.92
N PRO A 95 -14.28 -4.39 -1.16
CA PRO A 95 -13.78 -5.72 -1.55
C PRO A 95 -13.01 -5.72 -2.89
N GLU A 96 -13.17 -4.65 -3.70
CA GLU A 96 -12.46 -4.47 -4.96
C GLU A 96 -11.18 -3.62 -4.82
N GLY A 97 -10.76 -3.32 -3.59
CA GLY A 97 -9.53 -2.56 -3.34
C GLY A 97 -9.66 -1.05 -3.53
N TYR A 98 -10.89 -0.51 -3.62
CA TYR A 98 -11.08 0.93 -3.55
C TYR A 98 -10.92 1.38 -2.10
N MET A 99 -10.02 2.32 -1.84
CA MET A 99 -9.78 2.91 -0.53
C MET A 99 -10.20 4.37 -0.54
N ARG A 100 -11.02 4.77 0.43
CA ARG A 100 -11.23 6.18 0.76
C ARG A 100 -10.57 6.46 2.09
N THR A 101 -9.68 7.44 2.08
CA THR A 101 -9.09 8.04 3.28
C THR A 101 -9.87 9.29 3.66
N ALA A 102 -10.29 9.41 4.91
CA ALA A 102 -10.81 10.68 5.44
C ALA A 102 -9.70 11.75 5.41
N HIS A 103 -10.06 13.03 5.38
CA HIS A 103 -9.13 14.13 5.06
C HIS A 103 -7.85 14.11 5.92
N ASP A 104 -8.00 13.76 7.20
CA ASP A 104 -6.89 13.73 8.15
C ASP A 104 -6.27 12.32 8.29
N CYS A 105 -6.77 11.28 7.62
CA CYS A 105 -6.28 9.90 7.80
C CYS A 105 -5.60 9.39 6.54
N ASN A 106 -4.41 9.91 6.25
CA ASN A 106 -3.73 9.82 4.97
C ASN A 106 -2.75 8.62 4.84
N LEU A 107 -2.51 7.86 5.91
CA LEU A 107 -1.71 6.63 5.90
C LEU A 107 -2.55 5.45 6.40
N VAL A 108 -2.58 4.35 5.65
CA VAL A 108 -3.28 3.11 6.04
C VAL A 108 -2.33 1.92 5.97
N VAL A 109 -2.27 1.15 7.05
CA VAL A 109 -1.51 -0.09 7.17
C VAL A 109 -2.44 -1.29 7.01
N PHE A 110 -2.05 -2.22 6.16
CA PHE A 110 -2.79 -3.41 5.78
C PHE A 110 -2.02 -4.64 6.23
N THR A 111 -2.65 -5.50 7.01
CA THR A 111 -2.16 -6.86 7.26
C THR A 111 -2.97 -7.81 6.40
N SER A 112 -2.32 -8.55 5.51
CA SER A 112 -2.98 -9.57 4.68
C SER A 112 -2.96 -10.95 5.34
N LYS A 113 -4.00 -11.75 5.09
CA LYS A 113 -4.04 -13.19 5.36
C LYS A 113 -3.11 -13.96 4.42
N SER A 114 -2.76 -13.37 3.27
CA SER A 114 -1.80 -13.96 2.35
C SER A 114 -0.37 -13.71 2.83
N GLN A 115 0.40 -14.77 3.04
CA GLN A 115 1.80 -14.67 3.43
C GLN A 115 2.68 -14.00 2.36
N THR A 116 2.27 -14.08 1.08
CA THR A 116 3.00 -13.44 -0.03
C THR A 116 2.86 -11.92 -0.03
N VAL A 117 1.76 -11.41 0.49
CA VAL A 117 1.51 -9.97 0.63
C VAL A 117 2.03 -9.48 1.98
N GLY A 118 1.73 -10.22 3.06
CA GLY A 118 2.15 -9.88 4.42
C GLY A 118 1.57 -8.54 4.89
N GLY A 119 2.38 -7.78 5.62
CA GLY A 119 2.07 -6.39 5.95
C GLY A 119 2.45 -5.46 4.80
N THR A 120 1.54 -4.56 4.44
CA THR A 120 1.80 -3.47 3.48
C THR A 120 1.22 -2.17 4.04
N SER A 121 1.63 -1.04 3.48
CA SER A 121 1.22 0.29 3.93
C SER A 121 1.00 1.15 2.70
N TRP A 122 0.01 2.00 2.75
CA TRP A 122 -0.47 2.75 1.60
C TRP A 122 -0.80 4.16 2.01
N TYR A 123 -0.27 5.11 1.25
CA TYR A 123 -0.33 6.52 1.54
C TYR A 123 -1.08 7.26 0.44
N LYS A 124 -1.94 8.20 0.84
CA LYS A 124 -2.62 9.13 -0.06
C LYS A 124 -2.42 10.56 0.47
N PRO A 125 -1.48 11.33 -0.10
CA PRO A 125 -1.28 12.72 0.33
C PRO A 125 -2.58 13.51 0.19
N ASN A 126 -2.94 14.29 1.22
CA ASN A 126 -4.19 15.06 1.35
C ASN A 126 -5.48 14.25 1.53
N GLY A 127 -5.39 12.94 1.77
CA GLY A 127 -6.55 12.07 1.89
C GLY A 127 -7.31 11.88 0.57
N GLY A 128 -8.52 11.32 0.65
CA GLY A 128 -9.38 11.03 -0.49
C GLY A 128 -9.23 9.62 -1.06
N ASP A 129 -9.57 9.49 -2.34
CA ASP A 129 -9.80 8.18 -2.96
C ASP A 129 -8.56 7.67 -3.67
N CYS A 130 -8.25 6.39 -3.49
CA CYS A 130 -7.26 5.72 -4.30
C CYS A 130 -7.52 4.22 -4.45
N CYS A 131 -6.87 3.66 -5.46
CA CYS A 131 -6.92 2.24 -5.73
C CYS A 131 -5.81 1.50 -5.04
N LEU A 132 -6.09 0.31 -4.51
CA LEU A 132 -5.10 -0.65 -4.04
C LEU A 132 -4.85 -1.71 -5.13
N PRO A 133 -3.68 -2.37 -5.11
CA PRO A 133 -3.47 -3.54 -5.95
C PRO A 133 -4.43 -4.67 -5.56
N ASP A 134 -4.77 -5.50 -6.53
CA ASP A 134 -5.79 -6.55 -6.40
C ASP A 134 -5.46 -7.52 -5.25
N GLU A 135 -4.18 -7.86 -5.06
CA GLU A 135 -3.70 -8.76 -4.01
C GLU A 135 -3.74 -8.14 -2.60
N VAL A 136 -3.70 -6.82 -2.51
CA VAL A 136 -3.74 -6.06 -1.25
C VAL A 136 -5.17 -5.73 -0.86
N GLY A 137 -5.99 -5.32 -1.82
CA GLY A 137 -7.41 -5.05 -1.63
C GLY A 137 -8.21 -6.30 -1.25
N THR A 138 -7.61 -7.49 -1.38
CA THR A 138 -8.23 -8.76 -1.02
C THR A 138 -7.53 -9.45 0.15
N ASN A 139 -8.25 -10.39 0.78
CA ASN A 139 -7.71 -11.22 1.88
C ASN A 139 -7.16 -10.42 3.05
N ILE A 140 -7.71 -9.23 3.29
CA ILE A 140 -7.31 -8.37 4.41
C ILE A 140 -7.61 -9.10 5.73
N TYR A 141 -6.64 -9.10 6.63
CA TYR A 141 -6.74 -9.58 8.01
C TYR A 141 -7.03 -8.45 8.98
N ASN A 142 -6.30 -7.34 8.87
CA ASN A 142 -6.45 -6.16 9.73
C ASN A 142 -6.08 -4.88 8.97
N LEU A 143 -6.66 -3.75 9.39
CA LEU A 143 -6.40 -2.42 8.87
C LEU A 143 -6.24 -1.42 10.01
N GLU A 144 -5.31 -0.50 9.88
CA GLU A 144 -5.11 0.61 10.79
C GLU A 144 -4.83 1.88 9.98
N ALA A 145 -5.39 3.02 10.36
CA ALA A 145 -5.09 4.29 9.71
C ALA A 145 -4.45 5.29 10.68
N TYR A 146 -3.77 6.26 10.10
CA TYR A 146 -2.94 7.24 10.81
C TYR A 146 -3.03 8.59 10.10
N TYR A 147 -2.95 9.66 10.89
CA TYR A 147 -2.74 11.02 10.40
C TYR A 147 -1.25 11.34 10.38
N THR A 148 -0.74 11.88 9.27
CA THR A 148 0.67 12.26 9.16
C THR A 148 0.97 13.75 9.01
N GLY A 149 -0.01 14.64 9.17
CA GLY A 149 0.23 16.09 9.17
C GLY A 149 0.44 16.72 7.78
N ALA A 150 0.09 16.00 6.71
CA ALA A 150 0.24 16.47 5.32
C ALA A 150 -1.01 17.20 4.82
#